data_AF-A0A139MU57-F1
#
_entry.id   AF-A0A139MU57-F1
#
_cell.length_a   1.000
_cell.length_b   1.000
_cell.length_c   1.000
_cell.angle_alpha   90.00
_cell.angle_beta   90.00
_cell.angle_gamma   90.00
#
_symmetry.space_group_name_H-M   'P 1'
#
loop_
_entity.id
_entity.type
_entity.pdbx_description
1 polymer ?
#
loop_
_entity_poly.entity_id
_entity_poly.type
_entity_poly.pdbx_seq_one_letter_code
_entity_poly.pdbx_strand_id
1 'polypeptide(L)'
;MLRLGIIGTGFISHEFIKAAQLSGEYELAAVYSRTLSSAERFAEAYENVALYTDMIKFLSTDLDVVYIASPNSLHFNHAKVAILARKHVIVEKPAVSRPEEWQELVKLAAEHQVYIFEAARNYHEAAFAVIRNFLKDKKIWGANFTYAKYSSKMGALLSGQEPNVFSAKFSGGALMDLGVYTIYAAVRLFGAPQSVCYTVQQLPNSVDLNGSGSLIYPDFQVRIQAGKISTATCQLKSTQTKAP
;
A
#
# COMPACT_ATOMS: atom_id res chain seq x y z
N MET A 1 14.00 -20.31 4.89
CA MET A 1 14.38 -18.88 4.84
C MET A 1 14.20 -18.40 3.42
N LEU A 2 13.30 -17.46 3.18
CA LEU A 2 13.06 -16.85 1.88
C LEU A 2 14.11 -15.77 1.62
N ARG A 3 14.81 -15.86 0.49
CA ARG A 3 15.80 -14.89 0.05
C ARG A 3 15.09 -13.65 -0.50
N LEU A 4 15.19 -12.56 0.25
CA LEU A 4 14.46 -11.32 0.03
C LEU A 4 15.30 -10.30 -0.77
N GLY A 5 14.72 -9.82 -1.86
CA GLY A 5 15.19 -8.67 -2.62
C GLY A 5 14.38 -7.41 -2.30
N ILE A 6 15.01 -6.24 -2.31
CA ILE A 6 14.36 -4.96 -2.04
C ILE A 6 14.48 -4.02 -3.24
N ILE A 7 13.35 -3.49 -3.71
CA ILE A 7 13.29 -2.40 -4.70
C ILE A 7 12.77 -1.16 -3.98
N GLY A 8 13.62 -0.14 -3.85
CA GLY A 8 13.29 1.13 -3.19
C GLY A 8 13.96 1.25 -1.82
N THR A 9 14.78 2.29 -1.68
CA THR A 9 15.63 2.53 -0.51
C THR A 9 15.04 3.61 0.40
N GLY A 10 13.75 3.48 0.72
CA GLY A 10 13.02 4.40 1.59
C GLY A 10 12.88 3.88 3.02
N PHE A 11 12.41 4.73 3.92
CA PHE A 11 12.13 4.36 5.32
C PHE A 11 11.24 3.13 5.45
N ILE A 12 10.19 3.02 4.63
CA ILE A 12 9.24 1.89 4.69
C ILE A 12 9.91 0.53 4.39
N SER A 13 10.96 0.52 3.57
CA SER A 13 11.73 -0.70 3.29
C SER A 13 12.52 -1.16 4.51
N HIS A 14 13.04 -0.24 5.32
CA HIS A 14 13.68 -0.62 6.60
C HIS A 14 12.67 -1.24 7.57
N GLU A 15 11.47 -0.65 7.69
CA GLU A 15 10.42 -1.22 8.54
C GLU A 15 9.96 -2.60 8.07
N PHE A 16 9.86 -2.81 6.75
CA PHE A 16 9.54 -4.13 6.19
C PHE A 16 10.64 -5.16 6.49
N ILE A 17 11.91 -4.82 6.23
CA ILE A 17 13.04 -5.74 6.48
C ILE A 17 13.10 -6.11 7.96
N LYS A 18 12.92 -5.14 8.86
CA LYS A 18 12.87 -5.38 10.30
C LYS A 18 11.76 -6.37 10.66
N ALA A 19 10.55 -6.19 10.14
CA ALA A 19 9.44 -7.12 10.37
C ALA A 19 9.72 -8.51 9.79
N ALA A 20 10.33 -8.59 8.61
CA ALA A 20 10.68 -9.83 7.92
C ALA A 20 11.78 -10.61 8.66
N GLN A 21 12.78 -9.93 9.22
CA GLN A 21 13.81 -10.55 10.06
C GLN A 21 13.23 -11.03 11.40
N LEU A 22 12.34 -10.24 12.00
CA LEU A 22 11.67 -10.61 13.27
C LEU A 22 10.79 -11.86 13.13
N SER A 23 10.29 -12.17 11.93
CA SER A 23 9.54 -13.41 11.72
C SER A 23 10.43 -14.66 11.66
N GLY A 24 11.74 -14.50 11.42
CA GLY A 24 12.67 -15.63 11.23
C GLY A 24 12.46 -16.38 9.90
N GLU A 25 11.65 -15.84 8.99
CA GLU A 25 11.27 -16.50 7.72
C GLU A 25 11.99 -15.91 6.50
N TYR A 26 12.59 -14.72 6.63
CA TYR A 26 13.23 -13.99 5.53
C TYR A 26 14.69 -13.62 5.84
N GLU A 27 15.51 -13.63 4.80
CA GLU A 27 16.88 -13.14 4.82
C GLU A 27 17.07 -12.11 3.71
N LEU A 28 17.52 -10.89 4.06
CA LEU A 28 17.83 -9.86 3.08
C LEU A 28 19.08 -10.25 2.29
N ALA A 29 18.91 -10.49 0.99
CA ALA A 29 19.99 -10.93 0.11
C ALA A 29 20.46 -9.84 -0.86
N ALA A 30 19.54 -9.00 -1.37
CA ALA A 30 19.88 -8.01 -2.38
C ALA A 30 19.03 -6.74 -2.31
N VAL A 31 19.63 -5.61 -2.71
CA VAL A 31 18.98 -4.31 -2.82
C VAL A 31 19.19 -3.74 -4.22
N TYR A 32 18.11 -3.31 -4.86
CA TYR A 32 18.12 -2.50 -6.06
C TYR A 32 17.84 -1.03 -5.73
N SER A 33 18.66 -0.14 -6.27
CA SER A 33 18.39 1.30 -6.29
C SER A 33 18.84 1.94 -7.61
N ARG A 34 18.29 3.11 -7.93
CA ARG A 34 18.64 3.85 -9.16
C ARG A 34 20.10 4.32 -9.17
N THR A 35 20.68 4.55 -7.99
CA THR A 35 22.09 4.95 -7.83
C THR A 35 22.76 4.05 -6.82
N LEU A 36 24.03 3.71 -7.07
CA LEU A 36 24.83 2.88 -6.18
C LEU A 36 24.94 3.51 -4.80
N SER A 37 25.21 4.82 -4.74
CA SER A 37 25.31 5.59 -3.49
C SER A 37 24.06 5.53 -2.62
N SER A 38 22.87 5.39 -3.21
CA SER A 38 21.63 5.24 -2.45
C SER A 38 21.44 3.81 -1.96
N ALA A 39 21.93 2.81 -2.70
CA ALA A 39 21.93 1.42 -2.27
C ALA A 39 22.94 1.20 -1.12
N GLU A 40 24.15 1.74 -1.24
CA GLU A 40 25.20 1.68 -0.22
C GLU A 40 24.71 2.27 1.11
N ARG A 41 24.20 3.50 1.09
CA ARG A 41 23.67 4.16 2.29
C ARG A 41 22.52 3.38 2.94
N PHE A 42 21.67 2.77 2.12
CA PHE A 42 20.58 1.93 2.63
C PHE A 42 21.10 0.64 3.25
N ALA A 43 22.14 0.06 2.65
CA ALA A 43 22.75 -1.20 3.07
C ALA A 43 23.66 -1.07 4.30
N GLU A 44 24.08 0.14 4.70
CA GLU A 44 24.86 0.38 5.93
C GLU A 44 24.23 -0.24 7.20
N ALA A 45 22.90 -0.40 7.22
CA ALA A 45 22.17 -1.02 8.32
C ALA A 45 22.17 -2.56 8.32
N TYR A 46 22.78 -3.19 7.32
CA TYR A 46 22.68 -4.62 7.06
C TYR A 46 24.03 -5.23 6.66
N GLU A 47 24.18 -6.53 6.88
CA GLU A 47 25.39 -7.27 6.52
C GLU A 47 25.13 -8.17 5.31
N ASN A 48 26.17 -8.41 4.50
CA ASN A 48 26.17 -9.38 3.39
C ASN A 48 25.10 -9.16 2.31
N VAL A 49 24.74 -7.90 2.04
CA VAL A 49 23.73 -7.53 1.03
C VAL A 49 24.37 -7.18 -0.30
N ALA A 50 23.95 -7.84 -1.38
CA ALA A 50 24.39 -7.50 -2.73
C ALA A 50 23.65 -6.27 -3.28
N LEU A 51 24.38 -5.33 -3.88
CA LEU A 51 23.84 -4.05 -4.35
C LEU A 51 23.76 -4.01 -5.88
N TYR A 52 22.63 -3.56 -6.39
CA TYR A 52 22.36 -3.50 -7.83
C TYR A 52 21.81 -2.14 -8.25
N THR A 53 22.29 -1.67 -9.40
CA THR A 53 21.73 -0.54 -10.14
C THR A 53 21.06 -0.95 -11.45
N ASP A 54 21.19 -2.23 -11.80
CA ASP A 54 20.61 -2.85 -12.98
C ASP A 54 19.53 -3.85 -12.55
N MET A 55 18.30 -3.63 -13.01
CA MET A 55 17.13 -4.44 -12.63
C MET A 55 17.24 -5.89 -13.13
N ILE A 56 17.81 -6.10 -14.32
CA ILE A 56 17.94 -7.44 -14.91
C ILE A 56 18.96 -8.25 -14.11
N LYS A 57 20.12 -7.63 -13.78
CA LYS A 57 21.13 -8.27 -12.93
C LYS A 57 20.58 -8.57 -11.54
N PHE A 58 19.83 -7.65 -10.95
CA PHE A 58 19.16 -7.85 -9.66
C PHE A 58 18.21 -9.05 -9.70
N LEU A 59 17.32 -9.13 -10.69
CA LEU A 59 16.33 -10.21 -10.78
C LEU A 59 16.92 -11.55 -11.22
N SER A 60 18.10 -11.55 -11.84
CA SER A 60 18.84 -12.78 -12.19
C SER A 60 19.51 -13.45 -10.99
N THR A 61 19.51 -12.81 -9.82
CA THR A 61 20.05 -13.39 -8.60
C THR A 61 19.13 -14.46 -8.01
N ASP A 62 19.70 -15.25 -7.10
CA ASP A 62 18.97 -16.25 -6.32
C ASP A 62 18.13 -15.57 -5.23
N LEU A 63 16.98 -15.05 -5.64
CA LEU A 63 15.93 -14.48 -4.79
C LEU A 63 14.66 -15.31 -4.93
N ASP A 64 13.97 -15.52 -3.81
CA ASP A 64 12.65 -16.14 -3.80
C ASP A 64 11.55 -15.09 -3.97
N VAL A 65 11.72 -13.95 -3.30
CA VAL A 65 10.70 -12.90 -3.19
C VAL A 65 11.33 -11.51 -3.29
N VAL A 66 10.63 -10.60 -3.96
CA VAL A 66 10.98 -9.18 -3.99
C VAL A 66 9.92 -8.35 -3.30
N TYR A 67 10.36 -7.43 -2.45
CA TYR A 67 9.52 -6.39 -1.87
C TYR A 67 9.75 -5.06 -2.60
N ILE A 68 8.67 -4.46 -3.08
CA ILE A 68 8.67 -3.29 -3.96
C ILE A 68 8.04 -2.11 -3.22
N ALA A 69 8.86 -1.11 -2.90
CA ALA A 69 8.46 0.16 -2.30
C ALA A 69 9.03 1.37 -3.07
N SER A 70 9.05 1.25 -4.40
CA SER A 70 9.32 2.37 -5.31
C SER A 70 8.17 3.40 -5.28
N PRO A 71 8.27 4.55 -5.97
CA PRO A 71 7.10 5.41 -6.18
C PRO A 71 5.91 4.64 -6.81
N ASN A 72 4.67 5.01 -6.44
CA ASN A 72 3.45 4.27 -6.80
C ASN A 72 3.31 4.02 -8.32
N SER A 73 3.63 5.02 -9.16
CA SER A 73 3.53 4.88 -10.63
C SER A 73 4.51 3.87 -11.23
N LEU A 74 5.50 3.40 -10.47
CA LEU A 74 6.46 2.39 -10.89
C LEU A 74 6.13 0.98 -10.39
N HIS A 75 5.18 0.84 -9.46
CA HIS A 75 4.82 -0.44 -8.86
C HIS A 75 4.45 -1.49 -9.90
N PHE A 76 3.53 -1.15 -10.81
CA PHE A 76 3.09 -2.07 -11.87
C PHE A 76 4.26 -2.61 -12.70
N ASN A 77 5.10 -1.72 -13.23
CA ASN A 77 6.21 -2.14 -14.08
C ASN A 77 7.25 -2.96 -13.32
N HIS A 78 7.59 -2.58 -12.09
CA HIS A 78 8.52 -3.34 -11.26
C HIS A 78 7.96 -4.72 -10.87
N ALA A 79 6.69 -4.80 -10.48
CA ALA A 79 6.03 -6.06 -10.17
C ALA A 79 5.97 -6.97 -11.40
N LYS A 80 5.61 -6.42 -12.56
CA LYS A 80 5.55 -7.15 -13.83
C LYS A 80 6.89 -7.78 -14.18
N VAL A 81 8.00 -7.02 -14.16
CA VAL A 81 9.32 -7.58 -14.50
C VAL A 81 9.80 -8.62 -13.48
N ALA A 82 9.47 -8.45 -12.20
CA ALA A 82 9.78 -9.44 -11.16
C ALA A 82 9.01 -10.76 -11.36
N ILE A 83 7.73 -10.68 -11.72
CA ILE A 83 6.90 -11.85 -12.06
C ILE A 83 7.44 -12.57 -13.29
N LEU A 84 7.81 -11.83 -14.35
CA LEU A 84 8.41 -12.41 -15.55
C LEU A 84 9.74 -13.12 -15.26
N ALA A 85 10.48 -12.63 -14.26
CA ALA A 85 11.68 -13.27 -13.72
C ALA A 85 11.39 -14.39 -12.71
N ARG A 86 10.13 -14.81 -12.58
CA ARG A 86 9.64 -15.87 -11.66
C ARG A 86 9.99 -15.62 -10.20
N LYS A 87 9.87 -14.37 -9.75
CA LYS A 87 9.99 -14.00 -8.34
C LYS A 87 8.62 -13.81 -7.72
N HIS A 88 8.44 -14.27 -6.47
CA HIS A 88 7.26 -13.85 -5.69
C HIS A 88 7.35 -12.34 -5.44
N VAL A 89 6.20 -11.65 -5.38
CA VAL A 89 6.14 -10.20 -5.26
C VAL A 89 5.31 -9.79 -4.05
N ILE A 90 5.87 -8.92 -3.22
CA ILE A 90 5.14 -8.13 -2.24
C ILE A 90 5.29 -6.67 -2.67
N VAL A 91 4.21 -6.03 -3.09
CA VAL A 91 4.24 -4.64 -3.58
C VAL A 91 3.54 -3.72 -2.58
N GLU A 92 4.17 -2.60 -2.24
CA GLU A 92 3.57 -1.61 -1.34
C GLU A 92 2.26 -1.09 -1.89
N LYS A 93 1.37 -0.69 -0.97
CA LYS A 93 0.13 -0.06 -1.38
C LYS A 93 0.42 1.38 -1.89
N PRO A 94 -0.46 1.95 -2.74
CA PRO A 94 -1.38 1.23 -3.60
C PRO A 94 -0.57 0.41 -4.63
N ALA A 95 -0.91 -0.85 -4.81
CA ALA A 95 -0.15 -1.76 -5.69
C ALA A 95 -0.13 -1.29 -7.15
N VAL A 96 -1.22 -0.66 -7.59
CA VAL A 96 -1.41 -0.20 -8.97
C VAL A 96 -2.15 1.13 -9.00
N SER A 97 -2.06 1.83 -10.13
CA SER A 97 -2.80 3.08 -10.34
C SER A 97 -4.17 2.85 -10.97
N ARG A 98 -4.36 1.70 -11.62
CA ARG A 98 -5.61 1.32 -12.29
C ARG A 98 -5.98 -0.14 -12.05
N PRO A 99 -7.28 -0.49 -11.98
CA PRO A 99 -7.71 -1.88 -11.74
C PRO A 99 -7.21 -2.87 -12.81
N GLU A 100 -7.10 -2.43 -14.07
CA GLU A 100 -6.67 -3.29 -15.18
C GLU A 100 -5.21 -3.75 -15.00
N GLU A 101 -4.36 -2.89 -14.42
CA GLU A 101 -2.97 -3.23 -14.08
C GLU A 101 -2.91 -4.37 -13.06
N TRP A 102 -3.78 -4.38 -12.03
CA TRP A 102 -3.81 -5.46 -11.05
C TRP A 102 -4.31 -6.77 -11.67
N GLN A 103 -5.33 -6.71 -12.53
CA GLN A 103 -5.82 -7.88 -13.26
C GLN A 103 -4.72 -8.50 -14.12
N GLU A 104 -3.93 -7.69 -14.80
CA GLU A 104 -2.78 -8.16 -15.57
C GLU A 104 -1.72 -8.82 -14.68
N LEU A 105 -1.35 -8.19 -13.56
CA LEU A 105 -0.35 -8.76 -12.64
C LEU A 105 -0.82 -10.10 -12.04
N VAL A 106 -2.08 -10.22 -11.64
CA VAL A 106 -2.64 -11.48 -11.13
C VAL A 106 -2.61 -12.58 -12.19
N LYS A 107 -2.97 -12.24 -13.43
CA LYS A 107 -2.89 -13.18 -14.56
C LYS A 107 -1.45 -13.64 -14.80
N LEU A 108 -0.50 -12.71 -14.89
CA LEU A 108 0.91 -13.03 -15.10
C LEU A 108 1.49 -13.86 -13.94
N ALA A 109 1.12 -13.54 -12.69
CA ALA A 109 1.58 -14.30 -11.53
C ALA A 109 1.12 -15.76 -11.61
N ALA A 110 -0.14 -16.00 -12.01
CA ALA A 110 -0.65 -17.36 -12.23
C ALA A 110 0.07 -18.08 -13.38
N GLU A 111 0.29 -17.42 -14.51
CA GLU A 111 1.00 -17.99 -15.68
C GLU A 111 2.44 -18.37 -15.36
N HIS A 112 3.11 -17.59 -14.51
CA HIS A 112 4.49 -17.81 -14.07
C HIS A 112 4.62 -18.60 -12.77
N GLN A 113 3.50 -19.07 -12.20
CA GLN A 113 3.45 -19.86 -10.96
C GLN A 113 4.11 -19.18 -9.76
N VAL A 114 3.95 -17.86 -9.66
CA VAL A 114 4.40 -17.06 -8.52
C VAL A 114 3.21 -16.44 -7.79
N TYR A 115 3.49 -15.87 -6.63
CA TYR A 115 2.50 -15.16 -5.82
C TYR A 115 2.76 -13.67 -5.93
N ILE A 116 1.67 -12.90 -6.02
CA ILE A 116 1.70 -11.46 -5.87
C ILE A 116 0.80 -11.07 -4.69
N PHE A 117 1.33 -10.22 -3.81
CA PHE A 117 0.63 -9.67 -2.66
C PHE A 117 0.76 -8.15 -2.68
N GLU A 118 -0.35 -7.44 -2.50
CA GLU A 118 -0.31 -6.04 -2.09
C GLU A 118 -0.06 -5.98 -0.58
N ALA A 119 0.88 -5.13 -0.13
CA ALA A 119 1.27 -4.97 1.27
C ALA A 119 0.22 -4.16 2.05
N ALA A 120 -1.03 -4.62 2.03
CA ALA A 120 -2.16 -4.04 2.72
C ALA A 120 -2.12 -4.35 4.23
N ARG A 121 -1.11 -3.83 4.94
CA ARG A 121 -0.79 -4.27 6.32
C ARG A 121 -2.00 -4.35 7.26
N ASN A 122 -2.95 -3.42 7.18
CA ASN A 122 -4.12 -3.40 8.06
C ASN A 122 -5.11 -4.53 7.74
N TYR A 123 -5.23 -4.92 6.47
CA TYR A 123 -6.10 -6.01 6.03
C TYR A 123 -5.74 -7.36 6.71
N HIS A 124 -4.46 -7.53 7.05
CA HIS A 124 -3.91 -8.74 7.68
C HIS A 124 -3.91 -8.69 9.22
N GLU A 125 -4.30 -7.58 9.85
CA GLU A 125 -4.34 -7.49 11.31
C GLU A 125 -5.37 -8.46 11.90
N ALA A 126 -4.97 -9.24 12.91
CA ALA A 126 -5.85 -10.18 13.61
C ALA A 126 -7.12 -9.52 14.18
N ALA A 127 -7.05 -8.22 14.50
CA ALA A 127 -8.17 -7.41 14.94
C ALA A 127 -9.37 -7.47 13.98
N PHE A 128 -9.14 -7.50 12.65
CA PHE A 128 -10.24 -7.61 11.68
C PHE A 128 -10.96 -8.95 11.73
N ALA A 129 -10.28 -10.04 12.10
CA ALA A 129 -10.94 -11.33 12.32
C ALA A 129 -11.83 -11.27 13.56
N VAL A 130 -11.33 -10.69 14.66
CA VAL A 130 -12.09 -10.49 15.90
C VAL A 130 -13.34 -9.62 15.65
N ILE A 131 -13.16 -8.48 14.97
CA ILE A 131 -14.27 -7.57 14.63
C ILE A 131 -15.28 -8.27 13.73
N ARG A 132 -14.84 -8.95 12.66
CA ARG A 132 -15.76 -9.67 11.75
C ARG A 132 -16.58 -10.73 12.50
N ASN A 133 -15.94 -11.50 13.39
CA ASN A 133 -16.62 -12.50 14.19
C ASN A 133 -17.63 -11.89 15.15
N PHE A 134 -17.30 -10.76 15.79
CA PHE A 134 -18.23 -10.02 16.66
C PHE A 134 -19.45 -9.47 15.89
N LEU A 135 -19.27 -9.09 14.62
CA LEU A 135 -20.32 -8.52 13.79
C LEU A 135 -21.22 -9.56 13.11
N LYS A 136 -20.88 -10.85 13.12
CA LYS A 136 -21.52 -11.89 12.28
C LYS A 136 -23.04 -11.99 12.44
N ASP A 137 -23.56 -11.79 13.66
CA ASP A 137 -24.99 -11.92 13.99
C ASP A 137 -25.65 -10.54 14.21
N LYS A 138 -25.04 -9.46 13.72
CA LYS A 138 -25.48 -8.09 13.96
C LYS A 138 -25.91 -7.42 12.67
N LYS A 139 -27.01 -6.67 12.73
CA LYS A 139 -27.39 -5.77 11.65
C LYS A 139 -26.45 -4.58 11.61
N ILE A 140 -25.84 -4.34 10.45
CA ILE A 140 -24.98 -3.18 10.19
C ILE A 140 -25.84 -2.06 9.62
N TRP A 141 -25.83 -0.89 10.27
CA TRP A 141 -26.53 0.30 9.81
C TRP A 141 -25.62 1.31 9.10
N GLY A 142 -24.30 1.11 9.19
CA GLY A 142 -23.30 1.95 8.57
C GLY A 142 -22.01 1.98 9.35
N ALA A 143 -21.01 2.61 8.76
CA ALA A 143 -19.72 2.87 9.41
C ALA A 143 -19.12 4.19 8.93
N ASN A 144 -18.15 4.71 9.69
CA ASN A 144 -17.35 5.86 9.30
C ASN A 144 -15.89 5.50 9.55
N PHE A 145 -15.05 5.56 8.52
CA PHE A 145 -13.62 5.29 8.62
C PHE A 145 -12.83 6.49 8.13
N THR A 146 -11.88 6.94 8.94
CA THR A 146 -11.05 8.10 8.61
C THR A 146 -9.59 7.74 8.73
N TYR A 147 -8.79 8.09 7.72
CA TYR A 147 -7.36 8.16 7.86
C TYR A 147 -6.82 9.48 7.30
N ALA A 148 -6.57 10.44 8.20
CA ALA A 148 -6.00 11.73 7.85
C ALA A 148 -4.85 12.08 8.78
N LYS A 149 -3.69 12.39 8.21
CA LYS A 149 -2.49 12.81 8.94
C LYS A 149 -1.79 13.91 8.17
N TYR A 150 -1.39 14.96 8.87
CA TYR A 150 -0.59 16.04 8.30
C TYR A 150 0.73 15.49 7.74
N SER A 151 0.94 15.63 6.43
CA SER A 151 2.07 15.04 5.73
C SER A 151 3.38 15.74 6.09
N SER A 152 4.43 14.97 6.36
CA SER A 152 5.80 15.52 6.53
C SER A 152 6.33 16.22 5.27
N LYS A 153 5.67 16.04 4.12
CA LYS A 153 6.00 16.70 2.85
C LYS A 153 5.27 18.03 2.64
N MET A 154 4.44 18.47 3.58
CA MET A 154 3.71 19.75 3.46
C MET A 154 4.64 20.95 3.37
N GLY A 155 5.73 20.99 4.13
CA GLY A 155 6.69 22.10 4.07
C GLY A 155 7.29 22.28 2.66
N ALA A 156 7.60 21.17 1.98
CA ALA A 156 8.10 21.20 0.60
C ALA A 156 7.01 21.60 -0.40
N LEU A 157 5.78 21.12 -0.23
CA LEU A 157 4.65 21.53 -1.07
C LEU A 157 4.37 23.04 -0.96
N LEU A 158 4.36 23.57 0.26
CA LEU A 158 4.10 24.98 0.54
C LEU A 158 5.23 25.91 0.06
N SER A 159 6.46 25.40 -0.08
CA SER A 159 7.58 26.13 -0.69
C SER A 159 7.63 26.03 -2.22
N GLY A 160 6.58 25.50 -2.85
CA GLY A 160 6.44 25.43 -4.31
C GLY A 160 7.07 24.19 -4.95
N GLN A 161 7.54 23.22 -4.17
CA GLN A 161 8.02 21.94 -4.70
C GLN A 161 6.85 20.98 -4.95
N GLU A 162 7.10 19.93 -5.74
CA GLU A 162 6.12 18.86 -6.01
C GLU A 162 6.65 17.51 -5.49
N PRO A 163 6.50 17.20 -4.19
CA PRO A 163 6.85 15.89 -3.65
C PRO A 163 6.05 14.78 -4.35
N ASN A 164 6.65 13.60 -4.56
CA ASN A 164 5.99 12.47 -5.25
C ASN A 164 4.58 12.17 -4.75
N VAL A 165 4.35 12.23 -3.43
CA VAL A 165 3.03 11.94 -2.83
C VAL A 165 1.94 12.97 -3.19
N PHE A 166 2.32 14.13 -3.74
CA PHE A 166 1.44 15.19 -4.23
C PHE A 166 1.51 15.35 -5.75
N SER A 167 2.12 14.39 -6.46
CA SER A 167 2.34 14.46 -7.91
C SER A 167 1.48 13.46 -8.67
N ALA A 168 0.83 13.94 -9.73
CA ALA A 168 0.08 13.09 -10.66
C ALA A 168 1.00 12.11 -11.39
N LYS A 169 2.25 12.51 -11.67
CA LYS A 169 3.28 11.67 -12.30
C LYS A 169 3.62 10.42 -11.49
N PHE A 170 3.49 10.52 -10.17
CA PHE A 170 3.82 9.44 -9.24
C PHE A 170 2.59 8.80 -8.61
N SER A 171 1.40 9.00 -9.19
CA SER A 171 0.11 8.46 -8.70
C SER A 171 -0.10 8.74 -7.20
N GLY A 172 0.19 9.99 -6.80
CA GLY A 172 0.04 10.47 -5.44
C GLY A 172 -1.42 10.75 -5.05
N GLY A 173 -1.59 11.42 -3.91
CA GLY A 173 -2.90 11.83 -3.41
C GLY A 173 -3.26 11.22 -2.05
N ALA A 174 -4.16 11.90 -1.35
CA ALA A 174 -4.66 11.45 -0.05
C ALA A 174 -5.43 10.13 -0.16
N LEU A 175 -6.24 9.95 -1.20
CA LEU A 175 -6.96 8.70 -1.44
C LEU A 175 -5.99 7.53 -1.67
N MET A 176 -5.01 7.72 -2.56
CA MET A 176 -4.02 6.70 -2.92
C MET A 176 -3.12 6.32 -1.73
N ASP A 177 -2.68 7.31 -0.94
CA ASP A 177 -1.73 7.06 0.15
C ASP A 177 -2.40 6.72 1.50
N LEU A 178 -3.57 7.26 1.82
CA LEU A 178 -4.21 7.05 3.13
C LEU A 178 -5.61 6.46 3.01
N GLY A 179 -6.39 6.87 2.01
CA GLY A 179 -7.73 6.34 1.76
C GLY A 179 -7.75 4.84 1.45
N VAL A 180 -6.69 4.29 0.84
CA VAL A 180 -6.55 2.85 0.59
C VAL A 180 -6.73 2.01 1.87
N TYR A 181 -6.31 2.51 3.03
CA TYR A 181 -6.50 1.80 4.31
C TYR A 181 -7.97 1.75 4.73
N THR A 182 -8.74 2.82 4.52
CA THR A 182 -10.16 2.85 4.87
C THR A 182 -10.97 1.96 3.92
N ILE A 183 -10.59 1.92 2.65
CA ILE A 183 -11.16 1.02 1.65
C ILE A 183 -10.85 -0.43 2.02
N TYR A 184 -9.59 -0.77 2.34
CA TYR A 184 -9.24 -2.12 2.79
C TYR A 184 -10.00 -2.55 4.03
N ALA A 185 -10.18 -1.66 5.00
CA ALA A 185 -10.98 -1.94 6.20
C ALA A 185 -12.45 -2.25 5.85
N ALA A 186 -13.04 -1.46 4.94
CA ALA A 186 -14.42 -1.69 4.48
C ALA A 186 -14.56 -3.00 3.72
N VAL A 187 -13.68 -3.27 2.76
CA VAL A 187 -13.68 -4.53 2.01
C VAL A 187 -13.46 -5.73 2.93
N ARG A 188 -12.56 -5.61 3.92
CA ARG A 188 -12.29 -6.65 4.91
C ARG A 188 -13.49 -6.93 5.82
N LEU A 189 -14.32 -5.96 6.13
CA LEU A 189 -15.46 -6.15 7.04
C LEU A 189 -16.76 -6.48 6.31
N PHE A 190 -16.98 -5.87 5.13
CA PHE A 190 -18.28 -5.81 4.48
C PHE A 190 -18.28 -6.32 3.03
N GLY A 191 -17.11 -6.62 2.45
CA GLY A 191 -16.98 -7.03 1.04
C GLY A 191 -16.94 -5.84 0.08
N ALA A 192 -17.14 -6.10 -1.21
CA ALA A 192 -17.13 -5.04 -2.23
C ALA A 192 -18.42 -4.20 -2.18
N PRO A 193 -18.35 -2.86 -2.24
CA PRO A 193 -19.53 -2.01 -2.35
C PRO A 193 -20.16 -2.12 -3.75
N GLN A 194 -21.46 -1.81 -3.85
CA GLN A 194 -22.18 -1.75 -5.13
C GLN A 194 -21.86 -0.50 -5.94
N SER A 195 -21.62 0.62 -5.25
CA SER A 195 -21.21 1.88 -5.89
C SER A 195 -20.43 2.76 -4.91
N VAL A 196 -19.71 3.73 -5.46
CA VAL A 196 -18.84 4.61 -4.70
C VAL A 196 -18.97 6.05 -5.19
N CYS A 197 -18.84 7.01 -4.29
CA CYS A 197 -18.66 8.42 -4.63
C CYS A 197 -17.54 9.01 -3.79
N TYR A 198 -16.76 9.92 -4.35
CA TYR A 198 -15.67 10.60 -3.65
C TYR A 198 -15.57 12.04 -4.14
N THR A 199 -15.48 12.97 -3.20
CA THR A 199 -15.36 14.41 -3.44
C THR A 199 -14.10 14.91 -2.75
N VAL A 200 -13.38 15.80 -3.42
CA VAL A 200 -12.01 16.15 -3.03
C VAL A 200 -11.75 17.65 -3.06
N GLN A 201 -10.85 18.07 -2.19
CA GLN A 201 -10.05 19.27 -2.42
C GLN A 201 -8.76 18.85 -3.12
N GLN A 202 -8.49 19.42 -4.28
CA GLN A 202 -7.37 19.02 -5.14
C GLN A 202 -6.42 20.17 -5.42
N LEU A 203 -5.18 19.82 -5.74
CA LEU A 203 -4.19 20.71 -6.34
C LEU A 203 -4.54 21.00 -7.81
N PRO A 204 -3.93 22.01 -8.45
CA PRO A 204 -4.12 22.29 -9.88
C PRO A 204 -3.77 21.10 -10.79
N ASN A 205 -2.90 20.19 -10.34
CA ASN A 205 -2.54 18.96 -11.04
C ASN A 205 -3.51 17.79 -10.81
N SER A 206 -4.72 18.05 -10.26
CA SER A 206 -5.78 17.09 -9.91
C SER A 206 -5.51 16.11 -8.78
N VAL A 207 -4.32 16.15 -8.15
CA VAL A 207 -4.02 15.30 -6.99
C VAL A 207 -4.80 15.78 -5.76
N ASP A 208 -5.45 14.87 -5.06
CA ASP A 208 -6.26 15.21 -3.89
C ASP A 208 -5.40 15.46 -2.64
N LEU A 209 -5.66 16.58 -1.96
CA LEU A 209 -5.07 16.94 -0.67
C LEU A 209 -5.81 16.26 0.49
N ASN A 210 -7.13 16.19 0.35
CA ASN A 210 -8.06 15.49 1.22
C ASN A 210 -9.40 15.30 0.50
N GLY A 211 -10.21 14.40 1.01
CA GLY A 211 -11.55 14.18 0.49
C GLY A 211 -12.41 13.32 1.39
N SER A 212 -13.68 13.25 1.02
CA SER A 212 -14.67 12.40 1.67
C SER A 212 -15.52 11.69 0.63
N GLY A 213 -15.91 10.46 0.96
CA GLY A 213 -16.67 9.61 0.06
C GLY A 213 -17.60 8.67 0.80
N SER A 214 -18.45 7.99 0.03
CA SER A 214 -19.35 6.96 0.52
C SER A 214 -19.17 5.69 -0.31
N LEU A 215 -19.04 4.56 0.39
CA LEU A 215 -19.12 3.22 -0.18
C LEU A 215 -20.55 2.70 0.10
N ILE A 216 -21.29 2.39 -0.96
CA ILE A 216 -22.72 2.07 -0.88
C ILE A 216 -22.88 0.55 -0.95
N TYR A 217 -23.53 -0.02 0.08
CA TYR A 217 -23.92 -1.42 0.19
C TYR A 217 -25.46 -1.53 0.10
N PRO A 218 -26.04 -2.74 -0.02
CA PRO A 218 -27.49 -2.89 -0.21
C PRO A 218 -28.35 -2.17 0.84
N ASP A 219 -27.98 -2.26 2.12
CA ASP A 219 -28.80 -1.78 3.24
C ASP A 219 -28.15 -0.66 4.07
N PHE A 220 -26.92 -0.27 3.76
CA PHE A 220 -26.16 0.73 4.51
C PHE A 220 -25.06 1.39 3.68
N GLN A 221 -24.45 2.43 4.24
CA GLN A 221 -23.29 3.10 3.64
C GLN A 221 -22.12 3.18 4.62
N VAL A 222 -20.90 3.18 4.08
CA VAL A 222 -19.68 3.46 4.84
C VAL A 222 -19.10 4.78 4.35
N ARG A 223 -19.04 5.78 5.23
CA ARG A 223 -18.32 7.03 4.93
C ARG A 223 -16.82 6.82 5.09
N ILE A 224 -16.06 7.30 4.12
CA ILE A 224 -14.61 7.32 4.17
C ILE A 224 -14.10 8.75 4.13
N GLN A 225 -13.02 9.02 4.84
CA GLN A 225 -12.30 10.29 4.77
C GLN A 225 -10.80 10.03 4.71
N ALA A 226 -10.14 10.69 3.77
CA ALA A 226 -8.69 10.66 3.60
C ALA A 226 -8.15 12.08 3.62
N GLY A 227 -6.95 12.31 4.17
CA GLY A 227 -6.40 13.65 4.21
C GLY A 227 -4.91 13.72 4.53
N LYS A 228 -4.20 14.60 3.83
CA LYS A 228 -2.76 14.84 4.02
C LYS A 228 -2.44 16.25 4.54
N ILE A 229 -3.45 17.11 4.65
CA ILE A 229 -3.33 18.51 5.10
C ILE A 229 -3.94 18.74 6.50
N SER A 230 -4.48 17.70 7.11
CA SER A 230 -5.08 17.74 8.44
C SER A 230 -4.79 16.45 9.18
N THR A 231 -4.89 16.49 10.51
CA THR A 231 -4.76 15.32 11.37
C THR A 231 -6.10 15.03 12.01
N ALA A 232 -6.64 13.83 11.76
CA ALA A 232 -7.84 13.33 12.42
C ALA A 232 -7.47 12.12 13.27
N THR A 233 -8.06 12.01 14.46
CA THR A 233 -8.00 10.78 15.24
C THR A 233 -8.93 9.74 14.60
N CYS A 234 -8.40 8.55 14.32
CA CYS A 234 -9.17 7.46 13.75
C CYS A 234 -10.33 7.11 14.71
N GLN A 235 -11.56 7.24 14.24
CA GLN A 235 -12.76 6.85 14.99
C GLN A 235 -13.49 5.79 14.18
N LEU A 236 -13.61 4.58 14.74
CA LEU A 236 -14.47 3.54 14.18
C LEU A 236 -15.79 3.57 14.93
N LYS A 237 -16.81 4.17 14.31
CA LYS A 237 -18.18 4.24 14.87
C LYS A 237 -19.11 3.34 14.07
N SER A 238 -19.55 2.24 14.68
CA SER A 238 -20.70 1.46 14.21
C SER A 238 -21.92 1.86 15.01
N THR A 239 -23.00 2.28 14.36
CA THR A 239 -24.29 2.47 15.01
C THR A 239 -24.95 1.10 15.18
N GLN A 240 -25.02 0.62 16.42
CA GLN A 240 -25.84 -0.53 16.80
C GLN A 240 -26.96 -0.05 17.72
N THR A 241 -28.17 -0.56 17.55
CA THR A 241 -29.17 -0.48 18.62
C THR A 241 -28.75 -1.45 19.74
N LYS A 242 -28.89 -1.04 21.00
CA LYS A 242 -28.83 -1.98 22.12
C LYS A 242 -29.81 -3.12 21.84
N ALA A 243 -29.38 -4.37 22.00
CA ALA A 243 -30.31 -5.48 22.06
C ALA A 243 -31.31 -5.20 23.21
N PRO A 244 -32.60 -5.58 23.05
CA PRO A 244 -33.63 -5.37 24.06
C PRO A 244 -33.27 -6.01 25.41
#